data_AF-A0A930XBL4-F1
#
_entry.id   AF-A0A930XBL4-F1
#
_cell.length_a   1.000
_cell.length_b   1.000
_cell.length_c   1.000
_cell.angle_alpha   90.00
_cell.angle_beta   90.00
_cell.angle_gamma   90.00
#
_symmetry.space_group_name_H-M   'P 1'
#
loop_
_entity.id
_entity.type
_entity.pdbx_description
1 polymer ?
#
loop_
_entity_poly.entity_id
_entity_poly.type
_entity_poly.pdbx_seq_one_letter_code
_entity_poly.pdbx_strand_id
1 'polypeptide(L)'
;MSQITIQCRLVASTDTRQFLWMLMSQKNTPLINEILMKIAEHPDFSVWKETGKLPKNFLAQQIAKLKKDPRFQGQPSRFYASVYKMIDYVYKSWFKIRGKNKLRLQGNTRWLEMLKPDSEILQYFDDSLEKLQNQARKILDEIDSNLTQKRIIDHLFQKYEQVKDPNIQGAIVYLIKNGASIPENKVETEKKYEKLKRKAEIQVNKLKKQVEISVPSGRELDDQKWLDTLILASTTMPLNQTQCDQWFSVLKQNPPSVPYPIIYQTNEDLRWSINEKNRLCVQFSGLGGHIFKIYCDSRQLSYFRRFYEDQELKKSNKDKFSSGLFTLRSILILWKEDKTSKSKDEPWHTNRLYLHCTLETDCWTTEGTQIIAHKKQEETLKIINGMKKKDDLTDTQKSFLKRKQSTVNLLNNIYPRPSKPIYQGNPDLYLGVAMGLQDPVTIALVDVSQEKVILYRNIKQLLGDNYHLLRRRRNEKQKLSHQNHKAKKKANFKQKGESNLGEYIDCLIAKSILEIAQEYKVSTIVIPRFSQMRSITEAEIQVRAEERIPEYKEGQKKYAKDYRVQVHQWSYGRLINDIKANSAKVGIVVEEGKQLKEGTFTDKAVQLALSLQQNITEGKIPRNTKS
;
A
#
# COMPACT_ATOMS: atom_id res chain seq x y z
N MET A 1 -1.98 -5.03 11.47
CA MET A 1 -1.47 -3.64 11.46
C MET A 1 -2.26 -2.87 12.49
N SER A 2 -1.61 -2.40 13.55
CA SER A 2 -2.21 -1.82 14.75
C SER A 2 -2.24 -0.28 14.75
N GLN A 3 -1.86 0.36 13.63
CA GLN A 3 -1.85 1.82 13.53
C GLN A 3 -2.92 2.31 12.55
N ILE A 4 -3.74 3.25 13.01
CA ILE A 4 -4.76 3.92 12.19
C ILE A 4 -4.58 5.43 12.26
N THR A 5 -5.08 6.12 11.22
CA THR A 5 -5.08 7.59 11.18
C THR A 5 -6.50 8.10 11.34
N ILE A 6 -6.72 8.93 12.36
CA ILE A 6 -7.97 9.69 12.54
C ILE A 6 -7.73 11.16 12.19
N GLN A 7 -8.80 11.91 11.90
CA GLN A 7 -8.69 13.32 11.56
C GLN A 7 -9.78 14.13 12.24
N CYS A 8 -9.48 15.37 12.64
CA CYS A 8 -10.46 16.30 13.16
C CYS A 8 -10.20 17.72 12.63
N ARG A 9 -11.21 18.58 12.71
CA ARG A 9 -11.08 19.99 12.40
C ARG A 9 -10.50 20.73 13.60
N LEU A 10 -9.54 21.61 13.35
CA LEU A 10 -9.02 22.55 14.33
C LEU A 10 -9.71 23.90 14.17
N VAL A 11 -10.24 24.44 15.26
CA VAL A 11 -10.87 25.78 15.30
C VAL A 11 -10.07 26.68 16.24
N ALA A 12 -9.60 27.81 15.74
CA ALA A 12 -8.86 28.81 16.49
C ALA A 12 -9.32 30.23 16.11
N SER A 13 -8.82 31.25 16.81
CA SER A 13 -9.09 32.66 16.44
C SER A 13 -8.62 32.95 15.02
N THR A 14 -9.18 33.99 14.39
CA THR A 14 -8.75 34.43 13.06
C THR A 14 -7.26 34.75 13.05
N ASP A 15 -6.75 35.49 14.03
CA ASP A 15 -5.33 35.83 14.14
C ASP A 15 -4.44 34.58 14.23
N THR A 16 -4.87 33.55 14.98
CA THR A 16 -4.14 32.28 15.08
C THR A 16 -4.09 31.56 13.73
N ARG A 17 -5.23 31.56 13.01
CA ARG A 17 -5.33 30.91 11.69
C ARG A 17 -4.51 31.65 10.65
N GLN A 18 -4.57 32.98 10.63
CA GLN A 18 -3.76 33.84 9.76
C GLN A 18 -2.28 33.65 10.05
N PHE A 19 -1.85 33.74 11.32
CA PHE A 19 -0.47 33.52 11.73
C PHE A 19 0.05 32.15 11.24
N LEU A 20 -0.71 31.08 11.50
CA LEU A 20 -0.31 29.74 11.09
C LEU A 20 -0.29 29.58 9.57
N TRP A 21 -1.26 30.16 8.85
CA TRP A 21 -1.27 30.17 7.39
C TRP A 21 0.00 30.82 6.86
N MET A 22 0.30 32.05 7.28
CA MET A 22 1.46 32.82 6.84
C MET A 22 2.77 32.08 7.14
N LEU A 23 2.90 31.51 8.35
CA LEU A 23 4.06 30.71 8.72
C LEU A 23 4.24 29.48 7.80
N MET A 24 3.14 28.80 7.46
CA MET A 24 3.17 27.60 6.62
C MET A 24 3.36 27.91 5.12
N SER A 25 2.73 28.96 4.61
CA SER A 25 2.71 29.30 3.18
C SER A 25 3.87 30.18 2.76
N GLN A 26 4.31 31.13 3.60
CA GLN A 26 5.36 32.08 3.24
C GLN A 26 6.76 31.66 3.69
N LYS A 27 6.86 30.83 4.74
CA LYS A 27 8.17 30.41 5.27
C LYS A 27 8.43 28.92 5.11
N ASN A 28 7.55 28.06 5.64
CA ASN A 28 7.80 26.62 5.68
C ASN A 28 7.75 25.96 4.30
N THR A 29 6.70 26.24 3.51
CA THR A 29 6.56 25.67 2.15
C THR A 29 7.66 26.16 1.20
N PRO A 30 7.99 27.46 1.16
CA PRO A 30 9.10 27.95 0.35
C PRO A 30 10.44 27.37 0.78
N LEU A 31 10.68 27.17 2.08
CA LEU A 31 11.89 26.48 2.55
C LEU A 31 11.96 25.03 2.06
N ILE A 32 10.85 24.31 2.03
CA ILE A 32 10.80 22.95 1.46
C ILE A 32 11.14 23.01 -0.02
N ASN A 33 10.49 23.90 -0.78
CA ASN A 33 10.70 24.05 -2.21
C ASN A 33 12.17 24.36 -2.54
N GLU A 34 12.78 25.30 -1.82
CA GLU A 34 14.19 25.69 -1.97
C GLU A 34 15.12 24.49 -1.77
N ILE A 35 14.89 23.67 -0.73
CA ILE A 35 15.73 22.49 -0.48
C ILE A 35 15.51 21.42 -1.55
N LEU A 36 14.27 21.20 -2.01
CA LEU A 36 13.99 20.25 -3.10
C LEU A 36 14.72 20.67 -4.38
N MET A 37 14.71 21.96 -4.70
CA MET A 37 15.45 22.55 -5.82
C MET A 37 16.96 22.31 -5.68
N LYS A 38 17.54 22.66 -4.52
CA LYS A 38 18.98 22.44 -4.25
C LYS A 38 19.41 20.99 -4.30
N ILE A 39 18.52 20.04 -3.96
CA ILE A 39 18.82 18.61 -4.13
C ILE A 39 18.84 18.26 -5.61
N ALA A 40 17.87 18.73 -6.39
CA ALA A 40 17.76 18.43 -7.81
C ALA A 40 18.94 18.99 -8.63
N GLU A 41 19.44 20.17 -8.24
CA GLU A 41 20.55 20.88 -8.89
C GLU A 41 21.94 20.49 -8.36
N HIS A 42 22.01 19.65 -7.33
CA HIS A 42 23.29 19.29 -6.74
C HIS A 42 24.16 18.49 -7.74
N PRO A 43 25.46 18.79 -7.90
CA PRO A 43 26.35 18.05 -8.81
C PRO A 43 26.34 16.53 -8.56
N ASP A 44 26.40 16.13 -7.29
CA ASP A 44 26.38 14.71 -6.89
C ASP A 44 24.98 14.05 -6.93
N PHE A 45 23.94 14.76 -7.36
CA PHE A 45 22.59 14.20 -7.32
C PHE A 45 22.46 12.94 -8.19
N SER A 46 23.20 12.87 -9.29
CA SER A 46 23.31 11.66 -10.11
C SER A 46 23.91 10.46 -9.35
N VAL A 47 24.86 10.69 -8.45
CA VAL A 47 25.42 9.63 -7.58
C VAL A 47 24.39 9.19 -6.53
N TRP A 48 23.64 10.14 -5.96
CA TRP A 48 22.58 9.82 -4.98
C TRP A 48 21.42 9.06 -5.62
N LYS A 49 21.12 9.39 -6.88
CA LYS A 49 20.22 8.61 -7.74
C LYS A 49 20.66 7.16 -7.82
N GLU A 50 21.92 6.87 -8.04
CA GLU A 50 22.39 5.48 -8.19
C GLU A 50 22.47 4.73 -6.86
N THR A 51 22.92 5.39 -5.80
CA THR A 51 22.98 4.79 -4.45
C THR A 51 21.60 4.67 -3.78
N GLY A 52 20.60 5.40 -4.27
CA GLY A 52 19.22 5.39 -3.77
C GLY A 52 19.05 6.04 -2.40
N LYS A 53 19.98 6.91 -1.98
CA LYS A 53 19.97 7.57 -0.66
C LYS A 53 20.58 8.96 -0.75
N LEU A 54 20.05 9.89 0.05
CA LEU A 54 20.72 11.17 0.30
C LEU A 54 21.90 10.98 1.27
N PRO A 55 22.96 11.82 1.20
CA PRO A 55 24.05 11.77 2.15
C PRO A 55 23.57 12.01 3.58
N LYS A 56 24.22 11.34 4.54
CA LYS A 56 23.97 11.57 5.97
C LYS A 56 24.21 13.05 6.29
N ASN A 57 23.32 13.66 7.05
CA ASN A 57 23.35 15.05 7.47
C ASN A 57 23.19 16.12 6.38
N PHE A 58 23.09 15.76 5.09
CA PHE A 58 22.92 16.75 4.01
C PHE A 58 21.74 17.70 4.27
N LEU A 59 20.56 17.15 4.57
CA LEU A 59 19.37 17.94 4.88
C LEU A 59 19.56 18.84 6.10
N ALA A 60 20.23 18.36 7.14
CA ALA A 60 20.49 19.14 8.34
C ALA A 60 21.41 20.34 8.04
N GLN A 61 22.43 20.15 7.20
CA GLN A 61 23.32 21.22 6.76
C GLN A 61 22.60 22.26 5.89
N GLN A 62 21.78 21.82 4.93
CA GLN A 62 21.01 22.76 4.08
C GLN A 62 20.03 23.59 4.91
N ILE A 63 19.32 22.97 5.85
CA ILE A 63 18.41 23.66 6.77
C ILE A 63 19.19 24.64 7.66
N ALA A 64 20.35 24.25 8.20
CA ALA A 64 21.16 25.13 9.05
C ALA A 64 21.69 26.36 8.28
N LYS A 65 22.05 26.20 7.00
CA LYS A 65 22.44 27.31 6.11
C LYS A 65 21.25 28.24 5.84
N LEU A 66 20.13 27.68 5.38
CA LEU A 66 18.93 28.45 5.02
C LEU A 66 18.25 29.10 6.23
N LYS A 67 18.45 28.58 7.44
CA LYS A 67 17.95 29.20 8.67
C LYS A 67 18.50 30.62 8.90
N LYS A 68 19.67 30.95 8.33
CA LYS A 68 20.28 32.28 8.39
C LYS A 68 19.74 33.25 7.34
N ASP A 69 19.03 32.76 6.32
CA ASP A 69 18.42 33.58 5.28
C ASP A 69 17.22 34.35 5.87
N PRO A 70 17.14 35.70 5.68
CA PRO A 70 16.02 36.51 6.17
C PRO A 70 14.64 35.97 5.76
N ARG A 71 14.53 35.35 4.58
CA ARG A 71 13.28 34.75 4.06
C ARG A 71 12.74 33.64 4.97
N PHE A 72 13.66 32.87 5.58
CA PHE A 72 13.31 31.69 6.38
C PHE A 72 13.57 31.88 7.87
N GLN A 73 14.12 33.02 8.28
CA GLN A 73 14.43 33.33 9.67
C GLN A 73 13.16 33.49 10.54
N GLY A 74 13.31 33.24 11.84
CA GLY A 74 12.26 33.45 12.84
C GLY A 74 11.17 32.36 12.86
N GLN A 75 11.35 31.25 12.13
CA GLN A 75 10.46 30.11 12.25
C GLN A 75 10.72 29.33 13.55
N PRO A 76 9.69 28.71 14.16
CA PRO A 76 9.90 27.85 15.31
C PRO A 76 10.80 26.65 14.98
N SER A 77 11.64 26.21 15.91
CA SER A 77 12.54 25.06 15.72
C SER A 77 11.84 23.79 15.22
N ARG A 78 10.58 23.58 15.61
CA ARG A 78 9.76 22.44 15.18
C ARG A 78 9.40 22.49 13.70
N PHE A 79 9.31 23.66 13.09
CA PHE A 79 9.03 23.81 11.66
C PHE A 79 10.24 23.34 10.84
N TYR A 80 11.47 23.75 11.21
CA TYR A 80 12.68 23.21 10.58
C TYR A 80 12.80 21.69 10.71
N ALA A 81 12.43 21.13 11.87
CA ALA A 81 12.38 19.68 12.05
C ALA A 81 11.33 19.03 11.14
N SER A 82 10.15 19.64 11.00
CA SER A 82 9.11 19.20 10.07
C SER A 82 9.59 19.21 8.62
N VAL A 83 10.28 20.28 8.18
CA VAL A 83 10.90 20.38 6.85
C VAL A 83 11.84 19.20 6.60
N TYR A 84 12.76 18.95 7.53
CA TYR A 84 13.67 17.80 7.44
C TYR A 84 12.90 16.50 7.20
N LYS A 85 11.86 16.24 8.02
CA LYS A 85 11.09 15.00 7.95
C LYS A 85 10.27 14.87 6.67
N MET A 86 9.66 15.96 6.21
CA MET A 86 8.91 15.99 4.97
C MET A 86 9.80 15.57 3.80
N ILE A 87 10.97 16.21 3.67
CA ILE A 87 11.89 15.96 2.54
C ILE A 87 12.51 14.56 2.65
N ASP A 88 12.92 14.14 3.85
CA ASP A 88 13.45 12.80 4.09
C ASP A 88 12.45 11.70 3.68
N TYR A 89 11.17 11.85 4.04
CA TYR A 89 10.12 10.91 3.63
C TYR A 89 9.85 10.92 2.13
N VAL A 90 9.77 12.10 1.52
CA VAL A 90 9.57 12.24 0.07
C VAL A 90 10.68 11.52 -0.69
N TYR A 91 11.95 11.77 -0.37
CA TYR A 91 13.07 11.13 -1.08
C TYR A 91 13.20 9.65 -0.75
N LYS A 92 13.00 9.21 0.50
CA LYS A 92 12.99 7.77 0.83
C LYS A 92 11.94 7.00 0.02
N SER A 93 10.73 7.57 -0.10
CA SER A 93 9.67 6.99 -0.91
C SER A 93 10.04 6.97 -2.40
N TRP A 94 10.53 8.10 -2.92
CA TRP A 94 10.92 8.23 -4.32
C TRP A 94 12.05 7.27 -4.71
N PHE A 95 13.13 7.18 -3.93
CA PHE A 95 14.23 6.24 -4.17
C PHE A 95 13.76 4.78 -4.12
N LYS A 96 12.87 4.43 -3.18
CA LYS A 96 12.32 3.08 -3.07
C LYS A 96 11.51 2.70 -4.32
N ILE A 97 10.68 3.62 -4.81
CA ILE A 97 9.89 3.41 -6.05
C ILE A 97 10.81 3.31 -7.26
N ARG A 98 11.78 4.23 -7.41
CA ARG A 98 12.73 4.23 -8.52
C ARG A 98 13.59 2.97 -8.53
N GLY A 99 14.13 2.55 -7.38
CA GLY A 99 14.90 1.31 -7.26
C GLY A 99 14.10 0.08 -7.66
N LYS A 100 12.83 -0.01 -7.21
CA LYS A 100 11.91 -1.08 -7.64
C LYS A 100 11.67 -1.05 -9.16
N ASN A 101 11.47 0.13 -9.74
CA ASN A 101 11.26 0.27 -11.18
C ASN A 101 12.52 -0.05 -11.98
N LYS A 102 13.72 0.32 -11.49
CA LYS A 102 15.02 0.00 -12.12
C LYS A 102 15.24 -1.52 -12.16
N LEU A 103 15.01 -2.23 -11.06
CA LEU A 103 15.08 -3.69 -11.02
C LEU A 103 14.09 -4.34 -12.01
N ARG A 104 12.87 -3.82 -12.08
CA ARG A 104 11.88 -4.29 -13.06
C ARG A 104 12.32 -3.99 -14.49
N LEU A 105 12.88 -2.81 -14.75
CA LEU A 105 13.39 -2.42 -16.06
C LEU A 105 14.49 -3.39 -16.50
N GLN A 106 15.50 -3.62 -15.66
CA GLN A 106 16.59 -4.56 -15.94
C GLN A 106 16.05 -5.96 -16.29
N GLY A 107 15.12 -6.50 -15.50
CA GLY A 107 14.53 -7.81 -15.80
C GLY A 107 13.73 -7.84 -17.10
N ASN A 108 13.01 -6.76 -17.46
CA ASN A 108 12.24 -6.70 -18.71
C ASN A 108 13.15 -6.44 -19.93
N THR A 109 14.22 -5.67 -19.79
CA THR A 109 15.22 -5.45 -20.85
C THR A 109 15.95 -6.75 -21.16
N ARG A 110 16.43 -7.44 -20.12
CA ARG A 110 17.04 -8.76 -20.28
C ARG A 110 16.10 -9.75 -20.95
N TRP A 111 14.83 -9.78 -20.54
CA TRP A 111 13.83 -10.60 -21.21
C TRP A 111 13.69 -10.26 -22.70
N LEU A 112 13.66 -8.97 -23.05
CA LEU A 112 13.55 -8.52 -24.43
C LEU A 112 14.78 -8.91 -25.28
N GLU A 113 15.99 -8.85 -24.71
CA GLU A 113 17.25 -9.24 -25.34
C GLU A 113 17.34 -10.75 -25.57
N MET A 114 16.83 -11.55 -24.64
CA MET A 114 16.80 -13.02 -24.72
C MET A 114 15.74 -13.55 -25.71
N LEU A 115 14.74 -12.74 -26.05
CA LEU A 115 13.57 -13.20 -26.76
C LEU A 115 13.88 -13.51 -28.24
N LYS A 116 13.77 -14.80 -28.61
CA LYS A 116 13.91 -15.28 -29.98
C LYS A 116 12.63 -15.96 -30.49
N PRO A 117 12.32 -15.90 -31.80
CA PRO A 117 11.23 -16.67 -32.38
C PRO A 117 11.55 -18.17 -32.32
N ASP A 118 10.53 -19.02 -32.22
CA ASP A 118 10.75 -20.48 -32.17
C ASP A 118 11.48 -20.99 -33.42
N SER A 119 11.26 -20.38 -34.59
CA SER A 119 11.98 -20.71 -35.82
C SER A 119 13.49 -20.54 -35.72
N GLU A 120 13.97 -19.48 -35.06
CA GLU A 120 15.41 -19.26 -34.83
C GLU A 120 15.95 -20.20 -33.75
N ILE A 121 15.13 -20.52 -32.73
CA ILE A 121 15.52 -21.48 -31.69
C ILE A 121 15.65 -22.89 -32.29
N LEU A 122 14.76 -23.28 -33.20
CA LEU A 122 14.71 -24.60 -33.82
C LEU A 122 15.92 -24.89 -34.72
N GLN A 123 16.56 -23.88 -35.30
CA GLN A 123 17.79 -24.05 -36.09
C GLN A 123 18.92 -24.70 -35.28
N TYR A 124 18.94 -24.49 -33.96
CA TYR A 124 19.91 -25.11 -33.05
C TYR A 124 19.59 -26.59 -32.73
N PHE A 125 18.40 -27.06 -33.13
CA PHE A 125 17.88 -28.40 -32.86
C PHE A 125 17.57 -29.17 -34.14
N ASP A 126 18.29 -28.90 -35.23
CA ASP A 126 18.07 -29.49 -36.55
C ASP A 126 16.60 -29.34 -37.02
N ASP A 127 16.00 -28.19 -36.74
CA ASP A 127 14.58 -27.88 -36.98
C ASP A 127 13.58 -28.84 -36.28
N SER A 128 14.05 -29.62 -35.30
CA SER A 128 13.24 -30.58 -34.55
C SER A 128 12.68 -29.97 -33.27
N LEU A 129 11.36 -29.78 -33.24
CA LEU A 129 10.63 -29.38 -32.04
C LEU A 129 10.76 -30.40 -30.91
N GLU A 130 10.82 -31.69 -31.24
CA GLU A 130 10.92 -32.77 -30.27
C GLU A 130 12.27 -32.73 -29.53
N LYS A 131 13.37 -32.47 -30.26
CA LYS A 131 14.69 -32.28 -29.63
C LYS A 131 14.72 -31.07 -28.69
N LEU A 132 14.11 -29.95 -29.09
CA LEU A 132 13.97 -28.76 -28.26
C LEU A 132 13.16 -29.05 -26.98
N GLN A 133 12.02 -29.74 -27.10
CA GLN A 133 11.16 -30.09 -25.97
C GLN A 133 11.85 -31.08 -25.02
N ASN A 134 12.59 -32.06 -25.54
CA ASN A 134 13.36 -33.00 -24.73
C ASN A 134 14.45 -32.29 -23.93
N GLN A 135 15.15 -31.32 -24.53
CA GLN A 135 16.13 -30.52 -23.82
C GLN A 135 15.48 -29.62 -22.77
N ALA A 136 14.34 -29.00 -23.09
CA ALA A 136 13.55 -28.23 -22.13
C ALA A 136 13.07 -29.08 -20.95
N ARG A 137 12.68 -30.33 -21.20
CA ARG A 137 12.27 -31.30 -20.16
C ARG A 137 13.43 -31.64 -19.23
N LYS A 138 14.61 -31.98 -19.77
CA LYS A 138 15.83 -32.20 -18.97
C LYS A 138 16.14 -31.02 -18.05
N ILE A 139 16.03 -29.79 -18.56
CA ILE A 139 16.26 -28.58 -17.77
C ILE A 139 15.24 -28.42 -16.65
N LEU A 140 13.97 -28.76 -16.88
CA LEU A 140 12.95 -28.73 -15.82
C LEU A 140 13.14 -29.85 -14.80
N ASP A 141 13.56 -31.04 -15.23
CA ASP A 141 13.81 -32.19 -14.36
C ASP A 141 15.01 -31.97 -13.41
N GLU A 142 15.99 -31.18 -13.84
CA GLU A 142 17.12 -30.73 -13.01
C GLU A 142 16.73 -29.67 -11.96
N ILE A 143 15.55 -29.04 -12.09
CA ILE A 143 15.08 -28.01 -11.17
C ILE A 143 14.24 -28.67 -10.07
N ASP A 144 14.60 -28.42 -8.81
CA ASP A 144 13.90 -28.94 -7.64
C ASP A 144 12.39 -28.69 -7.71
N SER A 145 11.62 -29.78 -7.74
CA SER A 145 10.15 -29.80 -7.85
C SER A 145 9.43 -29.01 -6.75
N ASN A 146 10.11 -28.71 -5.64
CA ASN A 146 9.58 -27.91 -4.53
C ASN A 146 9.63 -26.39 -4.77
N LEU A 147 10.22 -25.93 -5.88
CA LEU A 147 10.32 -24.51 -6.19
C LEU A 147 9.00 -23.94 -6.74
N THR A 148 8.54 -22.83 -6.15
CA THR A 148 7.40 -22.08 -6.72
C THR A 148 7.73 -21.61 -8.15
N GLN A 149 6.73 -21.58 -9.04
CA GLN A 149 6.88 -21.16 -10.45
C GLN A 149 7.69 -19.86 -10.67
N LYS A 150 7.56 -18.87 -9.76
CA LYS A 150 8.35 -17.64 -9.82
C LYS A 150 9.85 -17.89 -9.62
N ARG A 151 10.20 -18.76 -8.66
CA ARG A 151 11.59 -19.16 -8.40
C ARG A 151 12.15 -20.03 -9.52
N ILE A 152 11.32 -20.85 -10.16
CA ILE A 152 11.71 -21.60 -11.37
C ILE A 152 12.10 -20.63 -12.48
N ILE A 153 11.27 -19.61 -12.75
CA ILE A 153 11.60 -18.58 -13.75
C ILE A 153 12.87 -17.81 -13.36
N ASP A 154 13.00 -17.40 -12.10
CA ASP A 154 14.21 -16.71 -11.62
C ASP A 154 15.47 -17.57 -11.80
N HIS A 155 15.37 -18.88 -11.55
CA HIS A 155 16.45 -19.85 -11.76
C HIS A 155 16.79 -20.06 -13.24
N LEU A 156 15.76 -20.15 -14.11
CA LEU A 156 15.95 -20.23 -15.56
C LEU A 156 16.68 -19.00 -16.11
N PHE A 157 16.33 -17.80 -15.63
CA PHE A 157 17.11 -16.60 -15.96
C PHE A 157 18.57 -16.79 -15.53
N GLN A 158 18.85 -17.10 -14.27
CA GLN A 158 20.24 -17.30 -13.79
C GLN A 158 21.02 -18.33 -14.62
N LYS A 159 20.40 -19.47 -14.95
CA LYS A 159 21.02 -20.53 -15.76
C LYS A 159 21.35 -20.05 -17.18
N TYR A 160 20.49 -19.24 -17.80
CA TYR A 160 20.76 -18.64 -19.11
C TYR A 160 22.01 -17.76 -19.12
N GLU A 161 22.30 -17.05 -18.02
CA GLU A 161 23.50 -16.21 -17.89
C GLU A 161 24.79 -17.01 -17.70
N GLN A 162 24.69 -18.18 -17.06
CA GLN A 162 25.83 -19.04 -16.75
C GLN A 162 26.22 -19.94 -17.93
N VAL A 163 25.24 -20.36 -18.72
CA VAL A 163 25.45 -21.29 -19.83
C VAL A 163 25.62 -20.53 -21.14
N LYS A 164 26.69 -20.85 -21.88
CA LYS A 164 26.96 -20.28 -23.21
C LYS A 164 26.53 -21.19 -24.38
N ASP A 165 26.09 -22.41 -24.08
CA ASP A 165 25.61 -23.35 -25.09
C ASP A 165 24.29 -22.83 -25.72
N PRO A 166 24.26 -22.55 -27.04
CA PRO A 166 23.07 -22.09 -27.76
C PRO A 166 21.87 -23.02 -27.61
N ASN A 167 22.08 -24.34 -27.51
CA ASN A 167 21.00 -25.32 -27.38
C ASN A 167 20.31 -25.16 -26.03
N ILE A 168 21.09 -25.11 -24.95
CA ILE A 168 20.57 -24.91 -23.60
C ILE A 168 19.92 -23.53 -23.46
N GLN A 169 20.54 -22.49 -24.02
CA GLN A 169 19.96 -21.13 -24.02
C GLN A 169 18.63 -21.07 -24.77
N GLY A 170 18.53 -21.71 -25.95
CA GLY A 170 17.31 -21.81 -26.73
C GLY A 170 16.18 -22.52 -25.99
N ALA A 171 16.48 -23.65 -25.34
CA ALA A 171 15.54 -24.39 -24.51
C ALA A 171 15.04 -23.58 -23.30
N ILE A 172 15.93 -22.81 -22.64
CA ILE A 172 15.54 -21.92 -21.54
C ILE A 172 14.60 -20.81 -22.02
N VAL A 173 14.90 -20.16 -23.14
CA VAL A 173 14.04 -19.11 -23.71
C VAL A 173 12.66 -19.68 -24.05
N TYR A 174 12.63 -20.87 -24.66
CA TYR A 174 11.40 -21.60 -24.96
C TYR A 174 10.55 -21.87 -23.70
N LEU A 175 11.18 -22.30 -22.60
CA LEU A 175 10.51 -22.49 -21.30
C LEU A 175 9.97 -21.18 -20.74
N ILE A 176 10.76 -20.11 -20.71
CA ILE A 176 10.35 -18.82 -20.13
C ILE A 176 9.17 -18.22 -20.93
N LYS A 177 9.20 -18.30 -22.28
CA LYS A 177 8.10 -17.84 -23.16
C LYS A 177 6.77 -18.47 -22.81
N ASN A 178 6.81 -19.75 -22.42
CA ASN A 178 5.65 -20.56 -22.09
C ASN A 178 5.43 -20.68 -20.57
N GLY A 179 6.02 -19.80 -19.76
CA GLY A 179 5.76 -19.72 -18.33
C GLY A 179 6.32 -20.89 -17.51
N ALA A 180 7.49 -21.39 -17.90
CA ALA A 180 8.13 -22.61 -17.38
C ALA A 180 7.29 -23.88 -17.60
N SER A 181 6.69 -23.99 -18.79
CA SER A 181 5.95 -25.19 -19.20
C SER A 181 6.24 -25.53 -20.66
N ILE A 182 6.03 -26.80 -21.03
CA ILE A 182 6.22 -27.30 -22.38
C ILE A 182 4.84 -27.36 -23.06
N PRO A 183 4.56 -26.51 -24.07
CA PRO A 183 3.28 -26.52 -24.77
C PRO A 183 3.13 -27.75 -25.70
N GLU A 184 1.88 -28.18 -25.90
CA GLU A 184 1.53 -29.30 -26.78
C GLU A 184 1.84 -29.00 -28.25
N ASN A 185 2.95 -29.55 -28.75
CA ASN A 185 3.39 -29.75 -30.14
C ASN A 185 2.98 -28.69 -31.18
N LYS A 186 3.04 -27.41 -30.82
CA LYS A 186 2.77 -26.30 -31.74
C LYS A 186 3.92 -25.32 -31.72
N VAL A 187 4.59 -25.19 -32.86
CA VAL A 187 5.54 -24.10 -33.11
C VAL A 187 4.81 -22.77 -32.98
N GLU A 188 5.43 -21.81 -32.30
CA GLU A 188 4.89 -20.46 -32.21
C GLU A 188 4.68 -19.85 -33.61
N THR A 189 3.51 -19.25 -33.82
CA THR A 189 3.26 -18.46 -35.04
C THR A 189 3.98 -17.12 -34.96
N GLU A 190 4.45 -16.61 -36.10
CA GLU A 190 5.12 -15.30 -36.21
C GLU A 190 4.29 -14.18 -35.56
N LYS A 191 2.98 -14.13 -35.81
CA LYS A 191 2.06 -13.19 -35.17
C LYS A 191 2.03 -13.28 -33.64
N LYS A 192 2.21 -14.48 -33.06
CA LYS A 192 2.26 -14.68 -31.61
C LYS A 192 3.59 -14.15 -31.06
N TYR A 193 4.71 -14.44 -31.73
CA TYR A 193 6.02 -13.89 -31.41
C TYR A 193 6.05 -12.36 -31.44
N GLU A 194 5.64 -11.74 -32.55
CA GLU A 194 5.62 -10.28 -32.72
C GLU A 194 4.81 -9.60 -31.62
N LYS A 195 3.67 -10.19 -31.26
CA LYS A 195 2.82 -9.68 -30.18
C LYS A 195 3.50 -9.77 -28.81
N LEU A 196 4.25 -10.83 -28.53
CA LEU A 196 5.02 -10.98 -27.29
C LEU A 196 6.17 -9.99 -27.24
N LYS A 197 6.96 -9.88 -28.32
CA LYS A 197 8.04 -8.91 -28.46
C LYS A 197 7.52 -7.49 -28.28
N ARG A 198 6.45 -7.12 -28.99
CA ARG A 198 5.84 -5.79 -28.90
C ARG A 198 5.36 -5.47 -27.48
N LYS A 199 4.79 -6.44 -26.76
CA LYS A 199 4.40 -6.26 -25.35
C LYS A 199 5.62 -6.01 -24.45
N ALA A 200 6.70 -6.77 -24.64
CA ALA A 200 7.94 -6.59 -23.89
C ALA A 200 8.55 -5.21 -24.17
N GLU A 201 8.63 -4.77 -25.42
CA GLU A 201 9.08 -3.43 -25.81
C GLU A 201 8.25 -2.32 -25.17
N ILE A 202 6.91 -2.41 -25.24
CA ILE A 202 6.02 -1.42 -24.62
C ILE A 202 6.25 -1.38 -23.11
N GLN A 203 6.43 -2.54 -22.47
CA GLN A 203 6.67 -2.63 -21.03
C GLN A 203 8.03 -2.04 -20.64
N VAL A 204 9.09 -2.29 -21.42
CA VAL A 204 10.41 -1.68 -21.27
C VAL A 204 10.31 -0.16 -21.45
N ASN A 205 9.70 0.32 -22.52
CA ASN A 205 9.54 1.76 -22.79
C ASN A 205 8.74 2.47 -21.67
N LYS A 206 7.68 1.83 -21.18
CA LYS A 206 6.91 2.34 -20.03
C LYS A 206 7.76 2.39 -18.76
N LEU A 207 8.54 1.34 -18.49
CA LEU A 207 9.42 1.29 -17.33
C LEU A 207 10.57 2.30 -17.42
N LYS A 208 11.15 2.53 -18.62
CA LYS A 208 12.14 3.60 -18.87
C LYS A 208 11.58 4.96 -18.46
N LYS A 209 10.39 5.32 -19.00
CA LYS A 209 9.66 6.54 -18.60
C LYS A 209 9.36 6.60 -17.09
N GLN A 210 9.11 5.45 -16.44
CA GLN A 210 8.85 5.38 -15.00
C GLN A 210 10.11 5.39 -14.12
N VAL A 211 11.29 5.08 -14.66
CA VAL A 211 12.56 5.24 -13.96
C VAL A 211 13.03 6.69 -14.07
N GLU A 212 12.69 7.32 -15.19
CA GLU A 212 12.82 8.75 -15.46
C GLU A 212 11.73 9.60 -14.78
N ILE A 213 10.95 9.03 -13.83
CA ILE A 213 9.99 9.81 -13.04
C ILE A 213 10.66 11.09 -12.56
N SER A 214 9.93 12.20 -12.73
CA SER A 214 10.38 13.52 -12.32
C SER A 214 10.87 13.49 -10.88
N VAL A 215 11.97 14.20 -10.66
CA VAL A 215 12.52 14.45 -9.34
C VAL A 215 11.41 15.08 -8.49
N PRO A 216 11.30 14.75 -7.19
CA PRO A 216 10.30 15.38 -6.34
C PRO A 216 10.38 16.91 -6.45
N SER A 217 9.28 17.51 -6.90
CA SER A 217 9.16 18.96 -7.06
C SER A 217 8.43 19.57 -5.86
N GLY A 218 8.66 20.87 -5.67
CA GLY A 218 7.96 21.67 -4.67
C GLY A 218 6.46 21.84 -4.95
N ARG A 219 5.79 22.54 -4.03
CA ARG A 219 4.41 23.02 -4.19
C ARG A 219 4.42 24.49 -4.54
N GLU A 220 3.80 24.84 -5.64
CA GLU A 220 3.48 26.23 -5.97
C GLU A 220 2.13 26.55 -5.34
N LEU A 221 2.12 27.57 -4.49
CA LEU A 221 0.91 28.06 -3.81
C LEU A 221 0.32 29.27 -4.53
N ASP A 222 1.14 29.94 -5.32
CA ASP A 222 0.80 30.93 -6.32
C ASP A 222 0.61 30.23 -7.67
N ASP A 223 -0.44 30.59 -8.40
CA ASP A 223 -0.71 30.05 -9.75
C ASP A 223 0.31 30.56 -10.80
N GLN A 224 1.47 31.07 -10.37
CA GLN A 224 2.41 31.80 -11.20
C GLN A 224 2.94 30.94 -12.35
N LYS A 225 3.41 29.72 -12.09
CA LYS A 225 3.87 28.84 -13.17
C LYS A 225 2.76 28.41 -14.10
N TRP A 226 1.54 28.23 -13.57
CA TRP A 226 0.38 27.92 -14.39
C TRP A 226 0.10 29.11 -15.33
N LEU A 227 0.12 30.34 -14.80
CA LEU A 227 -0.02 31.59 -15.56
C LEU A 227 1.09 31.77 -16.57
N ASP A 228 2.36 31.61 -16.18
CA ASP A 228 3.52 31.72 -17.07
C ASP A 228 3.45 30.67 -18.19
N THR A 229 3.03 29.44 -17.87
CA THR A 229 2.83 28.38 -18.86
C THR A 229 1.66 28.69 -19.78
N LEU A 230 0.57 29.28 -19.27
CA LEU A 230 -0.56 29.72 -20.08
C LEU A 230 -0.15 30.83 -21.05
N ILE A 231 0.58 31.84 -20.56
CA ILE A 231 1.12 32.94 -21.35
C ILE A 231 2.04 32.35 -22.43
N LEU A 232 2.98 31.48 -22.06
CA LEU A 232 3.89 30.83 -23.00
C LEU A 232 3.14 30.02 -24.06
N ALA A 233 2.17 29.20 -23.66
CA ALA A 233 1.37 28.38 -24.58
C ALA A 233 0.46 29.22 -25.48
N SER A 234 0.07 30.42 -25.06
CA SER A 234 -0.74 31.34 -25.85
C SER A 234 0.09 32.19 -26.84
N THR A 235 1.37 32.40 -26.54
CA THR A 235 2.26 33.30 -27.32
C THR A 235 3.27 32.55 -28.17
N THR A 236 3.54 31.28 -27.90
CA THR A 236 4.58 30.49 -28.59
C THR A 236 4.07 29.11 -28.98
N MET A 237 4.54 28.60 -30.12
CA MET A 237 4.26 27.23 -30.57
C MET A 237 5.27 26.27 -29.93
N PRO A 238 4.84 25.10 -29.40
CA PRO A 238 5.78 24.14 -28.85
C PRO A 238 6.66 23.57 -29.96
N LEU A 239 7.96 23.47 -29.69
CA LEU A 239 8.98 22.96 -30.61
C LEU A 239 8.82 21.46 -30.89
N ASN A 240 8.23 20.70 -29.97
CA ASN A 240 8.00 19.27 -30.12
C ASN A 240 6.83 18.77 -29.24
N GLN A 241 6.42 17.52 -29.47
CA GLN A 241 5.34 16.87 -28.72
C GLN A 241 5.64 16.79 -27.21
N THR A 242 6.90 16.61 -26.82
CA THR A 242 7.30 16.52 -25.41
C THR A 242 7.06 17.84 -24.68
N GLN A 243 7.39 18.97 -25.31
CA GLN A 243 7.17 20.31 -24.77
C GLN A 243 5.67 20.63 -24.72
N CYS A 244 4.93 20.24 -25.76
CA CYS A 244 3.46 20.34 -25.78
C CYS A 244 2.84 19.54 -24.61
N ASP A 245 3.24 18.29 -24.42
CA ASP A 245 2.79 17.43 -23.32
C ASP A 245 3.16 18.02 -21.95
N GLN A 246 4.34 18.64 -21.82
CA GLN A 246 4.76 19.34 -20.59
C GLN A 246 3.84 20.52 -20.28
N TRP A 247 3.59 21.41 -21.25
CA TRP A 247 2.68 22.54 -21.05
C TRP A 247 1.27 22.08 -20.68
N PHE A 248 0.72 21.12 -21.42
CA PHE A 248 -0.58 20.53 -21.11
C PHE A 248 -0.61 19.85 -19.74
N SER A 249 0.51 19.24 -19.31
CA SER A 249 0.58 18.60 -18.00
C SER A 249 0.50 19.61 -16.86
N VAL A 250 1.09 20.80 -17.02
CA VAL A 250 1.00 21.90 -16.05
C VAL A 250 -0.41 22.49 -16.08
N LEU A 251 -0.95 22.78 -17.26
CA LEU A 251 -2.26 23.41 -17.41
C LEU A 251 -3.44 22.52 -16.96
N LYS A 252 -3.31 21.19 -17.06
CA LYS A 252 -4.31 20.22 -16.59
C LYS A 252 -4.22 19.91 -15.09
N GLN A 253 -3.07 20.16 -14.47
CA GLN A 253 -2.92 19.91 -13.05
C GLN A 253 -3.59 21.05 -12.28
N ASN A 254 -4.46 20.69 -11.32
CA ASN A 254 -4.87 21.65 -10.30
C ASN A 254 -3.71 21.70 -9.29
N PRO A 255 -2.91 22.79 -9.25
CA PRO A 255 -1.86 22.89 -8.27
C PRO A 255 -2.48 22.84 -6.87
N PRO A 256 -1.80 22.22 -5.89
CA PRO A 256 -2.29 22.21 -4.52
C PRO A 256 -2.27 23.64 -3.96
N SER A 257 -3.44 24.24 -3.74
CA SER A 257 -3.57 25.63 -3.23
C SER A 257 -3.27 25.80 -1.74
N VAL A 258 -2.77 24.73 -1.09
CA VAL A 258 -2.54 24.67 0.35
C VAL A 258 -1.09 24.29 0.70
N PRO A 259 -0.51 24.92 1.74
CA PRO A 259 0.88 24.70 2.12
C PRO A 259 1.18 23.26 2.52
N TYR A 260 2.47 22.88 2.51
CA TYR A 260 2.89 21.60 3.07
C TYR A 260 2.49 21.49 4.54
N PRO A 261 2.08 20.30 4.98
CA PRO A 261 1.68 20.09 6.36
C PRO A 261 2.86 20.12 7.33
N ILE A 262 2.57 20.39 8.60
CA ILE A 262 3.56 20.35 9.69
C ILE A 262 3.49 19.01 10.41
N ILE A 263 4.61 18.28 10.39
CA ILE A 263 4.77 16.94 10.95
C ILE A 263 5.30 17.05 12.38
N TYR A 264 4.60 16.46 13.34
CA TYR A 264 5.15 16.17 14.67
C TYR A 264 5.19 14.65 14.87
N GLN A 265 6.39 14.13 15.15
CA GLN A 265 6.63 12.69 15.26
C GLN A 265 6.60 12.17 16.70
N THR A 266 6.48 13.08 17.66
CA THR A 266 6.39 12.74 19.07
C THR A 266 5.02 13.13 19.58
N ASN A 267 4.51 12.31 20.49
CA ASN A 267 3.25 12.55 21.19
C ASN A 267 3.38 13.58 22.32
N GLU A 268 4.60 13.88 22.75
CA GLU A 268 4.92 14.88 23.77
C GLU A 268 4.99 16.31 23.22
N ASP A 269 4.97 16.50 21.90
CA ASP A 269 5.00 17.83 21.30
C ASP A 269 3.65 18.58 21.44
N LEU A 270 2.63 17.93 21.98
CA LEU A 270 1.30 18.52 22.19
C LEU A 270 0.99 18.69 23.67
N ARG A 271 0.19 19.70 24.00
CA ARG A 271 -0.45 19.86 25.30
C ARG A 271 -1.95 19.86 25.10
N TRP A 272 -2.61 18.87 25.68
CA TRP A 272 -4.06 18.73 25.68
C TRP A 272 -4.63 19.43 26.93
N SER A 273 -5.78 20.07 26.75
CA SER A 273 -6.51 20.72 27.84
C SER A 273 -8.02 20.67 27.57
N ILE A 274 -8.81 20.97 28.61
CA ILE A 274 -10.26 21.14 28.50
C ILE A 274 -10.56 22.60 28.84
N ASN A 275 -11.38 23.26 28.02
CA ASN A 275 -11.83 24.62 28.31
C ASN A 275 -13.09 24.65 29.20
N GLU A 276 -13.49 25.84 29.63
CA GLU A 276 -14.68 26.07 30.48
C GLU A 276 -15.98 25.48 29.90
N LYS A 277 -16.07 25.34 28.57
CA LYS A 277 -17.21 24.72 27.88
C LYS A 277 -17.09 23.20 27.75
N ASN A 278 -16.21 22.58 28.53
CA ASN A 278 -15.89 21.16 28.50
C ASN A 278 -15.47 20.63 27.11
N ARG A 279 -14.81 21.47 26.30
CA ARG A 279 -14.31 21.09 24.97
C ARG A 279 -12.81 20.83 25.03
N LEU A 280 -12.40 19.77 24.33
CA LEU A 280 -10.99 19.44 24.14
C LEU A 280 -10.29 20.52 23.31
N CYS A 281 -9.15 20.94 23.82
CA CYS A 281 -8.25 21.89 23.23
C CYS A 281 -6.86 21.27 23.12
N VAL A 282 -6.08 21.74 22.14
CA VAL A 282 -4.70 21.33 21.95
C VAL A 282 -3.82 22.54 21.66
N GLN A 283 -2.63 22.53 22.24
CA GLN A 283 -1.54 23.45 21.94
C GLN A 283 -0.38 22.66 21.36
N PHE A 284 0.35 23.26 20.43
CA PHE A 284 1.48 22.62 19.77
C PHE A 284 2.78 23.31 20.17
N SER A 285 3.79 22.50 20.48
CA SER A 285 5.13 23.00 20.78
C SER A 285 5.67 23.82 19.61
N GLY A 286 6.11 25.05 19.88
CA GLY A 286 6.60 25.97 18.86
C GLY A 286 5.54 26.92 18.28
N LEU A 287 4.25 26.73 18.59
CA LEU A 287 3.19 27.70 18.24
C LEU A 287 2.81 28.61 19.42
N GLY A 288 3.72 28.79 20.39
CA GLY A 288 3.49 29.67 21.53
C GLY A 288 2.22 29.33 22.32
N GLY A 289 1.47 30.36 22.72
CA GLY A 289 0.23 30.22 23.49
C GLY A 289 -1.03 29.92 22.67
N HIS A 290 -0.92 29.71 21.34
CA HIS A 290 -2.09 29.50 20.49
C HIS A 290 -2.83 28.19 20.85
N ILE A 291 -4.13 28.31 21.13
CA ILE A 291 -5.01 27.21 21.51
C ILE A 291 -5.94 26.85 20.35
N PHE A 292 -6.03 25.56 20.03
CA PHE A 292 -6.90 25.03 18.99
C PHE A 292 -7.97 24.14 19.60
N LYS A 293 -9.24 24.45 19.32
CA LYS A 293 -10.39 23.63 19.74
C LYS A 293 -10.55 22.45 18.79
N ILE A 294 -10.76 21.26 19.35
CA ILE A 294 -10.99 20.03 18.59
C ILE A 294 -12.46 19.93 18.20
N TYR A 295 -12.72 19.81 16.91
CA TYR A 295 -14.04 19.52 16.36
C TYR A 295 -13.98 18.20 15.60
N CYS A 296 -14.59 17.17 16.17
CA CYS A 296 -14.61 15.83 15.63
C CYS A 296 -15.99 15.20 15.77
N ASP A 297 -16.24 14.14 15.01
CA ASP A 297 -17.44 13.34 15.15
C ASP A 297 -17.44 12.59 16.49
N SER A 298 -18.63 12.30 17.02
CA SER A 298 -18.81 11.58 18.29
C SER A 298 -18.05 10.25 18.34
N ARG A 299 -17.96 9.56 17.19
CA ARG A 299 -17.22 8.29 17.04
C ARG A 299 -15.70 8.42 17.25
N GLN A 300 -15.14 9.61 17.04
CA GLN A 300 -13.70 9.86 17.19
C GLN A 300 -13.36 10.55 18.51
N LEU A 301 -14.34 11.14 19.19
CA LEU A 301 -14.15 11.90 20.42
C LEU A 301 -13.47 11.08 21.53
N SER A 302 -13.79 9.79 21.64
CA SER A 302 -13.17 8.89 22.62
C SER A 302 -11.65 8.80 22.45
N TYR A 303 -11.13 8.78 21.22
CA TYR A 303 -9.69 8.77 20.97
C TYR A 303 -9.03 10.07 21.42
N PHE A 304 -9.62 11.22 21.12
CA PHE A 304 -9.07 12.51 21.53
C PHE A 304 -9.12 12.72 23.04
N ARG A 305 -10.20 12.28 23.71
CA ARG A 305 -10.28 12.24 25.18
C ARG A 305 -9.16 11.40 25.75
N ARG A 306 -8.85 10.26 25.11
CA ARG A 306 -7.77 9.41 25.57
C ARG A 306 -6.40 10.06 25.50
N PHE A 307 -6.12 10.84 24.46
CA PHE A 307 -4.85 11.57 24.36
C PHE A 307 -4.66 12.56 25.51
N TYR A 308 -5.76 13.21 25.94
CA TYR A 308 -5.76 14.06 27.12
C TYR A 308 -5.55 13.25 28.41
N GLU A 309 -6.32 12.17 28.62
CA GLU A 309 -6.21 11.31 29.80
C GLU A 309 -4.80 10.72 29.99
N ASP A 310 -4.19 10.24 28.91
CA ASP A 310 -2.83 9.70 28.93
C ASP A 310 -1.83 10.74 29.42
N GLN A 311 -1.96 11.97 28.92
CA GLN A 311 -1.05 13.06 29.29
C GLN A 311 -1.28 13.51 30.74
N GLU A 312 -2.53 13.62 31.19
CA GLU A 312 -2.85 14.01 32.57
C GLU A 312 -2.45 12.95 33.59
N LEU A 313 -2.63 11.66 33.25
CA LEU A 313 -2.18 10.57 34.13
C LEU A 313 -0.67 10.58 34.29
N LYS A 314 0.08 10.80 33.21
CA LYS A 314 1.54 10.91 33.26
C LYS A 314 1.97 12.09 34.13
N LYS A 315 1.36 13.27 33.94
CA LYS A 315 1.65 14.49 34.72
C LYS A 315 1.34 14.31 36.21
N SER A 316 0.14 13.83 36.55
CA SER A 316 -0.30 13.63 37.94
C SER A 316 0.55 12.62 38.71
N ASN A 317 1.17 11.66 38.01
CA ASN A 317 2.02 10.64 38.61
C ASN A 317 3.53 10.95 38.52
N LYS A 318 3.93 12.21 38.42
CA LYS A 318 5.35 12.64 38.37
C LYS A 318 6.15 11.89 37.29
N ASP A 319 5.57 11.71 36.11
CA ASP A 319 6.16 11.04 34.95
C ASP A 319 6.56 9.56 35.18
N LYS A 320 5.93 8.87 36.14
CA LYS A 320 6.12 7.41 36.35
C LYS A 320 5.69 6.56 35.16
N PHE A 321 4.88 7.08 34.25
CA PHE A 321 4.43 6.37 33.05
C PHE A 321 5.24 6.78 31.82
N SER A 322 5.62 5.79 31.00
CA SER A 322 6.32 6.04 29.74
C SER A 322 5.39 6.64 28.68
N SER A 323 5.76 7.75 28.03
CA SER A 323 5.06 8.27 26.84
C SER A 323 5.14 7.31 25.65
N GLY A 324 6.04 6.33 25.70
CA GLY A 324 6.08 5.23 24.74
C GLY A 324 4.81 4.38 24.70
N LEU A 325 3.98 4.41 25.75
CA LEU A 325 2.73 3.65 25.83
C LEU A 325 1.46 4.51 25.66
N PHE A 326 1.61 5.79 25.30
CA PHE A 326 0.45 6.60 24.88
C PHE A 326 -0.24 5.99 23.67
N THR A 327 -1.55 6.23 23.53
CA THR A 327 -2.27 5.83 22.31
C THR A 327 -1.86 6.68 21.09
N LEU A 328 -1.56 7.97 21.29
CA LEU A 328 -1.07 8.86 20.24
C LEU A 328 0.38 8.54 19.85
N ARG A 329 0.68 8.48 18.55
CA ARG A 329 2.03 8.23 18.02
C ARG A 329 2.61 9.44 17.31
N SER A 330 1.87 10.00 16.37
CA SER A 330 2.31 11.14 15.58
C SER A 330 1.13 11.97 15.12
N ILE A 331 1.39 13.20 14.73
CA ILE A 331 0.38 14.11 14.21
C ILE A 331 0.87 14.87 12.98
N LEU A 332 -0.11 15.39 12.26
CA LEU A 332 0.08 16.25 11.11
C LEU A 332 -0.94 17.38 11.17
N ILE A 333 -0.46 18.63 11.13
CA ILE A 333 -1.32 19.80 10.97
C ILE A 333 -1.34 20.16 9.49
N LEU A 334 -2.52 20.31 8.89
CA LEU A 334 -2.64 20.59 7.47
C LEU A 334 -3.90 21.38 7.10
N TRP A 335 -3.80 22.13 6.02
CA TRP A 335 -4.93 22.85 5.44
C TRP A 335 -5.60 22.01 4.36
N LYS A 336 -6.93 22.10 4.27
CA LYS A 336 -7.73 21.51 3.19
C LYS A 336 -8.60 22.58 2.55
N GLU A 337 -8.72 22.50 1.24
CA GLU A 337 -9.63 23.32 0.45
C GLU A 337 -11.08 23.03 0.83
N ASP A 338 -11.85 24.10 1.07
CA ASP A 338 -13.28 24.02 1.29
C ASP A 338 -14.03 24.36 -0.01
N LYS A 339 -14.43 23.32 -0.76
CA LYS A 339 -15.10 23.49 -2.06
C LYS A 339 -16.45 24.22 -1.99
N THR A 340 -16.99 24.44 -0.79
CA THR A 340 -18.26 25.16 -0.59
C THR A 340 -18.09 26.66 -0.46
N SER A 341 -16.90 27.19 -0.14
CA SER A 341 -16.70 28.65 -0.09
C SER A 341 -16.41 29.18 -1.49
N LYS A 342 -17.39 29.87 -2.09
CA LYS A 342 -17.23 30.59 -3.36
C LYS A 342 -16.69 32.03 -3.17
N SER A 343 -16.40 32.45 -1.95
CA SER A 343 -15.98 33.82 -1.64
C SER A 343 -14.49 34.04 -1.94
N LYS A 344 -14.17 35.24 -2.43
CA LYS A 344 -12.78 35.77 -2.59
C LYS A 344 -12.17 36.18 -1.24
N ASP A 345 -12.47 35.47 -0.17
CA ASP A 345 -11.96 35.80 1.17
C ASP A 345 -10.50 35.37 1.29
N GLU A 346 -9.81 35.88 2.32
CA GLU A 346 -8.40 35.55 2.54
C GLU A 346 -8.21 34.03 2.74
N PRO A 347 -7.04 33.46 2.37
CA PRO A 347 -6.86 32.01 2.29
C PRO A 347 -7.11 31.22 3.58
N TRP A 348 -6.96 31.85 4.76
CA TRP A 348 -7.24 31.22 6.06
C TRP A 348 -8.73 31.20 6.44
N HIS A 349 -9.58 31.91 5.69
CA HIS A 349 -11.04 31.85 5.79
C HIS A 349 -11.63 30.82 4.83
N THR A 350 -11.08 30.72 3.62
CA THR A 350 -11.52 29.75 2.60
C THR A 350 -11.04 28.34 2.90
N ASN A 351 -9.83 28.18 3.41
CA ASN A 351 -9.30 26.86 3.75
C ASN A 351 -9.60 26.47 5.21
N ARG A 352 -9.74 25.16 5.44
CA ARG A 352 -10.00 24.61 6.79
C ARG A 352 -8.77 23.91 7.33
N LEU A 353 -8.46 24.18 8.60
CA LEU A 353 -7.36 23.55 9.33
C LEU A 353 -7.80 22.19 9.89
N TYR A 354 -6.99 21.17 9.64
CA TYR A 354 -7.19 19.80 10.13
C TYR A 354 -5.99 19.30 10.89
N LEU A 355 -6.28 18.45 11.87
CA LEU A 355 -5.31 17.63 12.58
C LEU A 355 -5.51 16.18 12.16
N HIS A 356 -4.48 15.55 11.63
CA HIS A 356 -4.43 14.10 11.48
C HIS A 356 -3.60 13.51 12.62
N CYS A 357 -4.10 12.47 13.26
CA CYS A 357 -3.44 11.77 14.34
C CYS A 357 -3.25 10.31 13.95
N THR A 358 -2.03 9.82 14.00
CA THR A 358 -1.74 8.38 13.93
C THR A 358 -1.77 7.84 15.35
N LEU A 359 -2.58 6.80 15.57
CA LEU A 359 -2.75 6.18 16.87
C LEU A 359 -2.47 4.68 16.82
N GLU A 360 -2.02 4.16 17.95
CA GLU A 360 -1.76 2.75 18.19
C GLU A 360 -2.99 2.09 18.83
N THR A 361 -3.72 1.29 18.08
CA THR A 361 -4.98 0.67 18.53
C THR A 361 -4.75 -0.35 19.63
N ASP A 362 -3.59 -1.00 19.64
CA ASP A 362 -3.26 -1.97 20.69
C ASP A 362 -3.04 -1.28 22.05
N CYS A 363 -2.66 0.01 22.05
CA CYS A 363 -2.62 0.83 23.26
C CYS A 363 -4.01 1.26 23.77
N TRP A 364 -5.10 0.71 23.22
CA TRP A 364 -6.46 0.97 23.68
C TRP A 364 -6.88 0.06 24.83
N THR A 365 -6.32 -1.15 24.90
CA THR A 365 -6.67 -2.17 25.89
C THR A 365 -5.48 -2.47 26.79
N THR A 366 -5.74 -3.06 27.96
CA THR A 366 -4.69 -3.39 28.93
C THR A 366 -3.74 -4.43 28.34
N GLU A 367 -4.31 -5.48 27.76
CA GLU A 367 -3.62 -6.61 27.16
C GLU A 367 -2.79 -6.20 25.94
N GLY A 368 -3.34 -5.33 25.07
CA GLY A 368 -2.60 -4.81 23.91
C GLY A 368 -1.45 -3.88 24.33
N THR A 369 -1.65 -3.09 25.39
CA THR A 369 -0.61 -2.22 25.94
C THR A 369 0.52 -3.04 26.56
N GLN A 370 0.21 -4.17 27.21
CA GLN A 370 1.20 -5.13 27.73
C GLN A 370 2.06 -5.72 26.61
N ILE A 371 1.47 -6.13 25.49
CA ILE A 371 2.22 -6.63 24.32
C ILE A 371 3.22 -5.56 23.83
N ILE A 372 2.76 -4.32 23.70
CA ILE A 372 3.63 -3.22 23.25
C ILE A 372 4.71 -2.92 24.27
N ALA A 373 4.38 -2.91 25.56
CA ALA A 373 5.34 -2.71 26.64
C ALA A 373 6.45 -3.76 26.59
N HIS A 374 6.08 -5.05 26.50
CA HIS A 374 7.02 -6.15 26.40
C HIS A 374 7.92 -6.03 25.17
N LYS A 375 7.35 -5.76 23.99
CA LYS A 375 8.13 -5.57 22.76
C LYS A 375 9.15 -4.42 22.89
N LYS A 376 8.74 -3.28 23.46
CA LYS A 376 9.63 -2.13 23.67
C LYS A 376 10.69 -2.41 24.74
N GLN A 377 10.36 -3.20 25.76
CA GLN A 377 11.32 -3.65 26.76
C GLN A 377 12.38 -4.54 26.12
N GLU A 378 12.00 -5.55 25.33
CA GLU A 378 12.93 -6.40 24.61
C GLU A 378 13.87 -5.61 23.69
N GLU A 379 13.32 -4.68 22.90
CA GLU A 379 14.12 -3.80 22.03
C GLU A 379 15.11 -2.97 22.84
N THR A 380 14.69 -2.46 24.00
CA THR A 380 15.55 -1.66 24.89
C THR A 380 16.61 -2.51 25.58
N LEU A 381 16.26 -3.72 26.03
CA LEU A 381 17.16 -4.68 26.64
C LEU A 381 18.22 -5.18 25.65
N LYS A 382 17.86 -5.39 24.38
CA LYS A 382 18.83 -5.70 23.31
C LYS A 382 19.88 -4.60 23.16
N ILE A 383 19.48 -3.32 23.24
CA ILE A 383 20.40 -2.19 23.19
C ILE A 383 21.30 -2.15 24.44
N ILE A 384 20.73 -2.37 25.63
CA ILE A 384 21.48 -2.40 26.88
C ILE A 384 22.52 -3.53 26.86
N ASN A 385 22.11 -4.75 26.50
CA ASN A 385 22.99 -5.92 26.42
C ASN A 385 24.07 -5.73 25.37
N GLY A 386 23.75 -5.14 24.22
CA GLY A 386 24.73 -4.82 23.18
C GLY A 386 25.77 -3.79 23.63
N MET A 387 25.41 -2.86 24.51
CA MET A 387 26.37 -1.89 25.08
C MET A 387 27.17 -2.44 26.25
N LYS A 388 26.59 -3.31 27.10
CA LYS A 388 27.31 -3.97 28.20
C LYS A 388 28.44 -4.89 27.73
N LYS A 389 28.39 -5.36 26.47
CA LYS A 389 29.47 -6.14 25.82
C LYS A 389 30.69 -5.29 25.41
N LYS A 390 30.66 -3.98 25.64
CA LYS A 390 31.82 -3.11 25.39
C LYS A 390 32.55 -2.91 26.71
N ASP A 391 33.81 -3.28 26.75
CA ASP A 391 34.60 -3.33 27.99
C ASP A 391 34.89 -1.92 28.56
N ASP A 392 35.00 -0.89 27.72
CA ASP A 392 35.20 0.50 28.14
C ASP A 392 34.07 1.43 27.68
N LEU A 393 33.22 1.85 28.62
CA LEU A 393 32.11 2.77 28.37
C LEU A 393 32.47 4.20 28.78
N THR A 394 32.30 5.15 27.86
CA THR A 394 32.43 6.59 28.15
C THR A 394 31.30 7.08 29.07
N ASP A 395 31.48 8.22 29.74
CA ASP A 395 30.44 8.76 30.65
C ASP A 395 29.13 9.12 29.95
N THR A 396 29.20 9.50 28.67
CA THR A 396 28.01 9.70 27.83
C THR A 396 27.28 8.39 27.55
N GLN A 397 28.01 7.29 27.37
CA GLN A 397 27.45 5.95 27.18
C GLN A 397 26.89 5.39 28.51
N LYS A 398 27.58 5.59 29.64
CA LYS A 398 27.04 5.26 30.98
C LYS A 398 25.75 6.02 31.28
N SER A 399 25.70 7.31 30.97
CA SER A 399 24.49 8.13 31.11
C SER A 399 23.37 7.69 30.16
N PHE A 400 23.71 7.25 28.95
CA PHE A 400 22.75 6.64 28.04
C PHE A 400 22.18 5.32 28.59
N LEU A 401 23.03 4.45 29.13
CA LEU A 401 22.62 3.19 29.76
C LEU A 401 21.67 3.44 30.94
N LYS A 402 22.01 4.38 31.84
CA LYS A 402 21.12 4.78 32.95
C LYS A 402 19.75 5.23 32.46
N ARG A 403 19.69 6.05 31.39
CA ARG A 403 18.42 6.48 30.77
C ARG A 403 17.63 5.31 30.18
N LYS A 404 18.29 4.35 29.53
CA LYS A 404 17.63 3.17 28.97
C LYS A 404 17.12 2.22 30.05
N GLN A 405 17.86 2.03 31.13
CA GLN A 405 17.41 1.26 32.29
C GLN A 405 16.18 1.91 32.93
N SER A 406 16.20 3.24 33.11
CA SER A 406 15.03 3.99 33.57
C SER A 406 13.83 3.82 32.63
N THR A 407 14.05 3.82 31.32
CA THR A 407 12.98 3.58 30.33
C THR A 407 12.33 2.20 30.50
N VAL A 408 13.12 1.14 30.76
CA VAL A 408 12.58 -0.20 31.02
C VAL A 408 11.69 -0.20 32.28
N ASN A 409 12.14 0.45 33.34
CA ASN A 409 11.36 0.57 34.58
C ASN A 409 10.04 1.32 34.34
N LEU A 410 10.05 2.40 33.55
CA LEU A 410 8.85 3.16 33.20
C LEU A 410 7.87 2.37 32.31
N LEU A 411 8.36 1.40 31.52
CA LEU A 411 7.51 0.54 30.70
C LEU A 411 6.75 -0.51 31.51
N ASN A 412 7.17 -0.81 32.74
CA ASN A 412 6.43 -1.69 33.65
C ASN A 412 5.14 -1.03 34.18
N ASN A 413 5.08 0.30 34.18
CA ASN A 413 3.89 1.04 34.61
C ASN A 413 2.92 1.18 33.43
N ILE A 414 1.90 0.33 33.39
CA ILE A 414 0.91 0.26 32.33
C ILE A 414 -0.22 1.26 32.60
N TYR A 415 -0.61 2.03 31.58
CA TYR A 415 -1.75 2.94 31.67
C TYR A 415 -3.04 2.16 31.99
N PRO A 416 -3.94 2.68 32.83
CA PRO A 416 -5.23 2.07 33.09
C PRO A 416 -6.06 2.11 31.79
N ARG A 417 -6.35 0.92 31.25
CA ARG A 417 -7.14 0.74 30.04
C ARG A 417 -8.32 -0.19 30.33
N PRO A 418 -9.39 -0.15 29.53
CA PRO A 418 -10.38 -1.21 29.55
C PRO A 418 -9.71 -2.54 29.23
N SER A 419 -10.03 -3.57 30.01
CA SER A 419 -9.68 -4.94 29.66
C SER A 419 -10.52 -5.37 28.47
N LYS A 420 -9.85 -5.94 27.47
CA LYS A 420 -10.50 -6.64 26.38
C LYS A 420 -9.59 -7.84 26.06
N PRO A 421 -10.02 -9.06 26.36
CA PRO A 421 -9.19 -10.23 26.14
C PRO A 421 -8.77 -10.28 24.67
N ILE A 422 -7.49 -10.53 24.45
CA ILE A 422 -6.96 -10.75 23.11
C ILE A 422 -7.66 -11.97 22.55
N TYR A 423 -8.11 -11.86 21.31
CA TYR A 423 -8.72 -12.99 20.64
C TYR A 423 -7.73 -14.17 20.59
N GLN A 424 -8.12 -15.29 21.20
CA GLN A 424 -7.39 -16.54 21.16
C GLN A 424 -8.19 -17.52 20.33
N GLY A 425 -7.77 -17.70 19.08
CA GLY A 425 -8.32 -18.72 18.20
C GLY A 425 -7.71 -20.09 18.51
N ASN A 426 -8.45 -21.15 18.21
CA ASN A 426 -7.95 -22.51 18.18
C ASN A 426 -6.90 -22.62 17.05
N PRO A 427 -5.64 -22.99 17.37
CA PRO A 427 -4.57 -23.09 16.38
C PRO A 427 -4.87 -24.08 15.26
N ASP A 428 -5.75 -25.06 15.49
CA ASP A 428 -6.07 -26.09 14.51
C ASP A 428 -7.24 -25.70 13.59
N LEU A 429 -7.96 -24.62 13.88
CA LEU A 429 -9.14 -24.20 13.10
C LEU A 429 -8.81 -23.05 12.16
N TYR A 430 -8.80 -23.34 10.86
CA TYR A 430 -8.59 -22.35 9.79
C TYR A 430 -9.85 -22.15 8.95
N LEU A 431 -10.07 -20.91 8.51
CA LEU A 431 -11.17 -20.55 7.64
C LEU A 431 -10.65 -20.19 6.25
N GLY A 432 -10.86 -21.07 5.27
CA GLY A 432 -10.53 -20.80 3.88
C GLY A 432 -11.63 -20.02 3.18
N VAL A 433 -11.27 -18.98 2.43
CA VAL A 433 -12.19 -18.11 1.70
C VAL A 433 -11.89 -18.19 0.21
N ALA A 434 -12.66 -18.98 -0.55
CA ALA A 434 -12.54 -19.03 -2.00
C ALA A 434 -13.33 -17.89 -2.67
N MET A 435 -12.76 -17.30 -3.73
CA MET A 435 -13.40 -16.22 -4.50
C MET A 435 -13.43 -16.56 -5.99
N GLY A 436 -14.53 -16.22 -6.68
CA GLY A 436 -14.67 -16.38 -8.13
C GLY A 436 -15.89 -15.65 -8.71
N LEU A 437 -16.10 -15.77 -10.03
CA LEU A 437 -17.11 -14.99 -10.76
C LEU A 437 -18.53 -15.48 -10.50
N GLN A 438 -18.74 -16.80 -10.53
CA GLN A 438 -20.03 -17.43 -10.29
C GLN A 438 -20.46 -17.25 -8.83
N ASP A 439 -19.56 -17.65 -7.92
CA ASP A 439 -19.71 -17.49 -6.48
C ASP A 439 -18.65 -16.50 -5.98
N PRO A 440 -19.05 -15.23 -5.72
CA PRO A 440 -18.13 -14.17 -5.29
C PRO A 440 -17.29 -14.57 -4.09
N VAL A 441 -17.90 -15.32 -3.17
CA VAL A 441 -17.29 -15.85 -1.96
C VAL A 441 -17.94 -17.18 -1.58
N THR A 442 -17.11 -18.17 -1.26
CA THR A 442 -17.47 -19.37 -0.52
C THR A 442 -16.45 -19.57 0.59
N ILE A 443 -16.89 -19.95 1.79
CA ILE A 443 -16.00 -20.24 2.91
C ILE A 443 -16.11 -21.70 3.35
N ALA A 444 -14.98 -22.22 3.84
CA ALA A 444 -14.86 -23.53 4.46
C ALA A 444 -14.09 -23.41 5.78
N LEU A 445 -14.67 -23.91 6.87
CA LEU A 445 -14.01 -24.03 8.17
C LEU A 445 -13.42 -25.42 8.29
N VAL A 446 -12.11 -25.51 8.47
CA VAL A 446 -11.36 -26.76 8.46
C VAL A 446 -10.60 -26.91 9.77
N ASP A 447 -10.75 -28.08 10.39
CA ASP A 447 -9.79 -28.58 11.38
C ASP A 447 -8.59 -29.13 10.62
N VAL A 448 -7.49 -28.39 10.70
CA VAL A 448 -6.26 -28.63 9.97
C VAL A 448 -5.46 -29.77 10.59
N SER A 449 -5.67 -30.06 11.88
CA SER A 449 -5.02 -31.20 12.54
C SER A 449 -5.61 -32.54 12.09
N GLN A 450 -6.91 -32.57 11.82
CA GLN A 450 -7.66 -33.76 11.39
C GLN A 450 -7.98 -33.77 9.89
N GLU A 451 -7.57 -32.74 9.15
CA GLU A 451 -7.99 -32.45 7.77
C GLU A 451 -9.51 -32.53 7.55
N LYS A 452 -10.29 -32.22 8.59
CA LYS A 452 -11.73 -32.40 8.61
C LYS A 452 -12.47 -31.10 8.43
N VAL A 453 -13.43 -31.08 7.51
CA VAL A 453 -14.25 -29.88 7.29
C VAL A 453 -15.43 -29.85 8.26
N ILE A 454 -15.53 -28.76 9.00
CA ILE A 454 -16.57 -28.53 10.02
C ILE A 454 -17.78 -27.85 9.40
N LEU A 455 -17.55 -26.84 8.54
CA LEU A 455 -18.62 -26.00 8.02
C LEU A 455 -18.31 -25.48 6.62
N TYR A 456 -19.37 -25.35 5.82
CA TYR A 456 -19.37 -24.57 4.58
C TYR A 456 -20.44 -23.49 4.61
N ARG A 457 -20.12 -22.33 4.02
CA ARG A 457 -21.11 -21.29 3.70
C ARG A 457 -20.86 -20.71 2.32
N ASN A 458 -21.89 -20.71 1.49
CA ASN A 458 -21.90 -20.00 0.22
C ASN A 458 -22.35 -18.53 0.41
N ILE A 459 -22.24 -17.73 -0.65
CA ILE A 459 -22.62 -16.31 -0.62
C ILE A 459 -24.07 -16.06 -0.21
N LYS A 460 -24.99 -16.98 -0.55
CA LYS A 460 -26.41 -16.85 -0.20
C LYS A 460 -26.62 -17.04 1.29
N GLN A 461 -25.92 -18.00 1.90
CA GLN A 461 -25.93 -18.24 3.33
C GLN A 461 -25.20 -17.12 4.10
N LEU A 462 -24.11 -16.57 3.55
CA LEU A 462 -23.38 -15.47 4.17
C LEU A 462 -24.19 -14.17 4.22
N LEU A 463 -24.94 -13.87 3.17
CA LEU A 463 -25.75 -12.64 3.10
C LEU A 463 -27.14 -12.81 3.71
N GLY A 464 -27.67 -14.04 3.81
CA GLY A 464 -29.02 -14.30 4.29
C GLY A 464 -30.05 -13.46 3.55
N ASP A 465 -30.87 -12.72 4.30
CA ASP A 465 -31.90 -11.82 3.77
C ASP A 465 -31.32 -10.74 2.84
N ASN A 466 -30.07 -10.31 3.06
CA ASN A 466 -29.41 -9.31 2.22
C ASN A 466 -28.98 -9.84 0.84
N TYR A 467 -29.18 -11.13 0.54
CA TYR A 467 -28.81 -11.70 -0.76
C TYR A 467 -29.52 -11.01 -1.94
N HIS A 468 -30.71 -10.46 -1.74
CA HIS A 468 -31.43 -9.69 -2.76
C HIS A 468 -30.64 -8.45 -3.24
N LEU A 469 -29.80 -7.85 -2.38
CA LEU A 469 -28.94 -6.71 -2.72
C LEU A 469 -27.90 -7.10 -3.77
N LEU A 470 -27.37 -8.33 -3.71
CA LEU A 470 -26.43 -8.84 -4.71
C LEU A 470 -27.10 -8.95 -6.09
N ARG A 471 -28.33 -9.45 -6.16
CA ARG A 471 -29.12 -9.49 -7.40
C ARG A 471 -29.42 -8.08 -7.92
N ARG A 472 -29.81 -7.16 -7.04
CA ARG A 472 -30.03 -5.75 -7.38
C ARG A 472 -28.78 -5.12 -8.01
N ARG A 473 -27.61 -5.29 -7.39
CA ARG A 473 -26.32 -4.80 -7.93
C ARG A 473 -26.02 -5.36 -9.32
N ARG A 474 -26.22 -6.67 -9.53
CA ARG A 474 -26.01 -7.32 -10.84
C ARG A 474 -26.91 -6.68 -11.91
N ASN A 475 -28.18 -6.45 -11.59
CA ASN A 475 -29.15 -5.81 -12.50
C ASN A 475 -28.82 -4.33 -12.78
N GLU A 476 -28.48 -3.55 -11.76
CA GLU A 476 -28.08 -2.13 -11.91
C GLU A 476 -26.86 -2.00 -12.82
N LYS A 477 -25.84 -2.86 -12.63
CA LYS A 477 -24.65 -2.88 -13.49
C LYS A 477 -24.97 -3.20 -14.94
N GLN A 478 -25.81 -4.21 -15.19
CA GLN A 478 -26.20 -4.56 -16.56
C GLN A 478 -26.91 -3.40 -17.26
N LYS A 479 -27.83 -2.73 -16.55
CA LYS A 479 -28.51 -1.52 -17.04
C LYS A 479 -27.53 -0.38 -17.32
N LEU A 480 -26.61 -0.11 -16.40
CA LEU A 480 -25.59 0.95 -16.55
C LEU A 480 -24.63 0.66 -17.71
N SER A 481 -24.20 -0.59 -17.88
CA SER A 481 -23.35 -1.00 -19.01
C SER A 481 -24.03 -0.75 -20.35
N HIS A 482 -25.31 -1.11 -20.47
CA HIS A 482 -26.11 -0.84 -21.68
C HIS A 482 -26.27 0.67 -21.94
N GLN A 483 -26.58 1.44 -20.89
CA GLN A 483 -26.71 2.89 -20.99
C GLN A 483 -25.38 3.56 -21.40
N ASN A 484 -24.26 3.14 -20.80
CA ASN A 484 -22.93 3.64 -21.12
C ASN A 484 -22.51 3.25 -22.55
N HIS A 485 -22.89 2.05 -23.03
CA HIS A 485 -22.65 1.66 -24.42
C HIS A 485 -23.45 2.54 -25.40
N LYS A 486 -24.74 2.79 -25.12
CA LYS A 486 -25.56 3.72 -25.90
C LYS A 486 -25.03 5.16 -25.86
N ALA A 487 -24.58 5.63 -24.69
CA ALA A 487 -24.02 6.97 -24.53
C ALA A 487 -22.71 7.15 -25.33
N LYS A 488 -21.83 6.14 -25.32
CA LYS A 488 -20.61 6.11 -26.14
C LYS A 488 -20.91 6.18 -27.64
N LYS A 489 -21.93 5.44 -28.11
CA LYS A 489 -22.39 5.52 -29.51
C LYS A 489 -22.91 6.91 -29.88
N LYS A 490 -23.45 7.65 -28.92
CA LYS A 490 -23.97 9.02 -29.08
C LYS A 490 -22.94 10.12 -28.75
N ALA A 491 -21.64 9.79 -28.65
CA ALA A 491 -20.56 10.70 -28.26
C ALA A 491 -20.80 11.48 -26.94
N ASN A 492 -21.64 10.95 -26.05
CA ASN A 492 -21.89 11.55 -24.74
C ASN A 492 -20.99 10.88 -23.69
N PHE A 493 -19.95 11.59 -23.26
CA PHE A 493 -18.88 11.06 -22.41
C PHE A 493 -19.18 11.09 -20.90
N LYS A 494 -20.37 11.54 -20.48
CA LYS A 494 -20.80 11.47 -19.07
C LYS A 494 -21.07 10.01 -18.68
N GLN A 495 -20.09 9.37 -18.05
CA GLN A 495 -20.25 8.04 -17.49
C GLN A 495 -21.15 8.10 -16.27
N LYS A 496 -22.23 7.31 -16.26
CA LYS A 496 -23.03 7.12 -15.05
C LYS A 496 -22.29 6.17 -14.11
N GLY A 497 -22.01 6.64 -12.90
CA GLY A 497 -21.36 5.85 -11.85
C GLY A 497 -22.30 4.82 -11.23
N GLU A 498 -21.72 3.80 -10.59
CA GLU A 498 -22.47 2.86 -9.75
C GLU A 498 -22.86 3.51 -8.43
N SER A 499 -23.96 3.05 -7.85
CA SER A 499 -24.31 3.35 -6.45
C SER A 499 -23.28 2.72 -5.49
N ASN A 500 -23.13 3.26 -4.28
CA ASN A 500 -22.24 2.69 -3.24
C ASN A 500 -22.67 1.29 -2.74
N LEU A 501 -23.72 0.70 -3.34
CA LEU A 501 -24.24 -0.63 -3.03
C LEU A 501 -23.17 -1.72 -3.11
N GLY A 502 -22.21 -1.58 -4.03
CA GLY A 502 -21.14 -2.55 -4.18
C GLY A 502 -20.17 -2.58 -3.01
N GLU A 503 -19.88 -1.43 -2.40
CA GLU A 503 -19.05 -1.34 -1.20
C GLU A 503 -19.81 -1.83 0.03
N TYR A 504 -21.11 -1.49 0.11
CA TYR A 504 -21.97 -1.98 1.19
C TYR A 504 -22.07 -3.51 1.24
N ILE A 505 -22.23 -4.18 0.10
CA ILE A 505 -22.28 -5.65 0.05
C ILE A 505 -20.94 -6.28 0.47
N ASP A 506 -19.81 -5.70 0.04
CA ASP A 506 -18.49 -6.21 0.43
C ASP A 506 -18.29 -6.11 1.96
N CYS A 507 -18.74 -5.01 2.58
CA CYS A 507 -18.78 -4.85 4.03
C CYS A 507 -19.66 -5.91 4.73
N LEU A 508 -20.85 -6.21 4.18
CA LEU A 508 -21.74 -7.24 4.74
C LEU A 508 -21.07 -8.62 4.68
N ILE A 509 -20.47 -8.98 3.54
CA ILE A 509 -19.78 -10.26 3.39
C ILE A 509 -18.61 -10.37 4.37
N ALA A 510 -17.77 -9.33 4.44
CA ALA A 510 -16.63 -9.32 5.36
C ALA A 510 -17.07 -9.41 6.83
N LYS A 511 -18.23 -8.82 7.18
CA LYS A 511 -18.83 -8.93 8.51
C LYS A 511 -19.28 -10.37 8.80
N SER A 512 -20.03 -11.00 7.89
CA SER A 512 -20.49 -12.38 8.09
C SER A 512 -19.34 -13.39 8.19
N ILE A 513 -18.27 -13.23 7.41
CA ILE A 513 -17.06 -14.06 7.52
C ILE A 513 -16.43 -13.91 8.91
N LEU A 514 -16.36 -12.68 9.43
CA LEU A 514 -15.81 -12.40 10.75
C LEU A 514 -16.65 -13.00 11.87
N GLU A 515 -17.98 -12.87 11.79
CA GLU A 515 -18.91 -13.44 12.77
C GLU A 515 -18.71 -14.96 12.89
N ILE A 516 -18.61 -15.65 11.75
CA ILE A 516 -18.33 -17.10 11.72
C ILE A 516 -16.94 -17.40 12.29
N ALA A 517 -15.92 -16.62 11.92
CA ALA A 517 -14.58 -16.82 12.46
C ALA A 517 -14.56 -16.68 13.99
N GLN A 518 -15.31 -15.73 14.55
CA GLN A 518 -15.41 -15.51 16.00
C GLN A 518 -16.21 -16.61 16.71
N GLU A 519 -17.34 -17.02 16.14
CA GLU A 519 -18.21 -18.07 16.69
C GLU A 519 -17.43 -19.38 16.91
N TYR A 520 -16.64 -19.77 15.91
CA TYR A 520 -15.85 -21.01 15.95
C TYR A 520 -14.44 -20.82 16.51
N LYS A 521 -14.10 -19.62 16.99
CA LYS A 521 -12.75 -19.27 17.47
C LYS A 521 -11.65 -19.69 16.49
N VAL A 522 -11.80 -19.37 15.20
CA VAL A 522 -10.81 -19.62 14.15
C VAL A 522 -9.51 -18.84 14.41
N SER A 523 -8.35 -19.48 14.34
CA SER A 523 -7.07 -18.78 14.49
C SER A 523 -6.69 -17.95 13.26
N THR A 524 -6.87 -18.53 12.07
CA THR A 524 -6.41 -17.94 10.80
C THR A 524 -7.48 -17.98 9.71
N ILE A 525 -7.68 -16.84 9.04
CA ILE A 525 -8.49 -16.74 7.82
C ILE A 525 -7.54 -16.75 6.61
N VAL A 526 -7.73 -17.67 5.68
CA VAL A 526 -6.91 -17.81 4.47
C VAL A 526 -7.67 -17.30 3.26
N ILE A 527 -7.13 -16.28 2.60
CA ILE A 527 -7.73 -15.64 1.41
C ILE A 527 -6.82 -15.83 0.18
N PRO A 528 -7.36 -15.73 -1.05
CA PRO A 528 -6.56 -15.86 -2.26
C PRO A 528 -5.67 -14.63 -2.49
N ARG A 529 -4.48 -14.86 -3.05
CA ARG A 529 -3.59 -13.77 -3.51
C ARG A 529 -4.26 -12.92 -4.59
N PHE A 530 -4.27 -11.60 -4.39
CA PHE A 530 -4.87 -10.67 -5.36
C PHE A 530 -4.26 -10.80 -6.78
N SER A 531 -2.96 -11.05 -6.88
CA SER A 531 -2.28 -11.23 -8.17
C SER A 531 -2.79 -12.44 -8.98
N GLN A 532 -3.38 -13.43 -8.31
CA GLN A 532 -3.91 -14.65 -8.94
C GLN A 532 -5.37 -14.51 -9.37
N MET A 533 -6.12 -13.56 -8.79
CA MET A 533 -7.55 -13.39 -9.08
C MET A 533 -7.82 -13.23 -10.57
N ARG A 534 -6.98 -12.49 -11.29
CA ARG A 534 -7.12 -12.34 -12.75
C ARG A 534 -6.95 -13.66 -13.52
N SER A 535 -6.04 -14.53 -13.07
CA SER A 535 -5.85 -15.83 -13.71
C SER A 535 -6.96 -16.80 -13.37
N ILE A 536 -7.49 -16.75 -12.15
CA ILE A 536 -8.61 -17.59 -11.70
C ILE A 536 -9.87 -17.22 -12.48
N THR A 537 -10.15 -15.92 -12.59
CA THR A 537 -11.31 -15.45 -13.36
C THR A 537 -11.18 -15.76 -14.85
N GLU A 538 -9.99 -15.66 -15.43
CA GLU A 538 -9.77 -16.04 -16.83
C GLU A 538 -10.02 -17.53 -17.07
N ALA A 539 -9.54 -18.39 -16.17
CA ALA A 539 -9.77 -19.84 -16.25
C ALA A 539 -11.27 -20.17 -16.16
N GLU A 540 -11.99 -19.57 -15.22
CA GLU A 540 -13.44 -19.78 -15.06
C GLU A 540 -14.24 -19.32 -16.29
N ILE A 541 -13.88 -18.18 -16.89
CA ILE A 541 -14.50 -17.69 -18.12
C ILE A 541 -14.25 -18.66 -19.28
N GLN A 542 -13.04 -19.21 -19.38
CA GLN A 542 -12.64 -20.09 -20.47
C GLN A 542 -13.33 -21.46 -20.36
N VAL A 543 -13.34 -22.08 -19.18
CA VAL A 543 -14.06 -23.35 -18.92
C VAL A 543 -15.53 -23.22 -19.30
N ARG A 544 -16.17 -22.13 -18.89
CA ARG A 544 -17.59 -21.89 -19.21
C ARG A 544 -17.82 -21.64 -20.71
N ALA A 545 -16.86 -21.04 -21.39
CA ALA A 545 -16.93 -20.85 -22.83
C ALA A 545 -16.84 -22.18 -23.57
N GLU A 546 -15.95 -23.06 -23.12
CA GLU A 546 -15.77 -24.42 -23.65
C GLU A 546 -16.99 -25.31 -23.39
N GLU A 547 -17.55 -25.29 -22.18
CA GLU A 547 -18.79 -26.01 -21.83
C GLU A 547 -19.97 -25.59 -22.70
N ARG A 548 -20.11 -24.29 -22.95
CA ARG A 548 -21.27 -23.75 -23.68
C ARG A 548 -21.12 -23.87 -25.19
N ILE A 549 -19.89 -23.78 -25.69
CA ILE A 549 -19.57 -23.85 -27.11
C ILE A 549 -18.38 -24.82 -27.26
N PRO A 550 -18.65 -26.13 -27.28
CA PRO A 550 -17.61 -27.12 -27.53
C PRO A 550 -16.99 -26.90 -28.92
N GLU A 551 -15.67 -27.14 -29.02
CA GLU A 551 -14.90 -27.22 -30.28
C GLU A 551 -14.79 -25.94 -31.15
N TYR A 552 -15.68 -24.94 -30.99
CA TYR A 552 -15.66 -23.70 -31.76
C TYR A 552 -14.97 -22.53 -31.04
N LYS A 553 -13.65 -22.42 -31.25
CA LYS A 553 -12.76 -21.47 -30.55
C LYS A 553 -13.10 -20.00 -30.73
N GLU A 554 -13.62 -19.58 -31.89
CA GLU A 554 -14.01 -18.18 -32.09
C GLU A 554 -15.30 -17.83 -31.35
N GLY A 555 -16.26 -18.76 -31.32
CA GLY A 555 -17.47 -18.66 -30.51
C GLY A 555 -17.13 -18.60 -29.02
N GLN A 556 -16.22 -19.46 -28.55
CA GLN A 556 -15.70 -19.42 -27.19
C GLN A 556 -15.10 -18.04 -26.85
N LYS A 557 -14.24 -17.49 -27.72
CA LYS A 557 -13.64 -16.15 -27.51
C LYS A 557 -14.68 -15.03 -27.45
N LYS A 558 -15.70 -15.09 -28.33
CA LYS A 558 -16.79 -14.11 -28.35
C LYS A 558 -17.63 -14.21 -27.08
N TYR A 559 -18.02 -15.42 -26.70
CA TYR A 559 -18.71 -15.69 -25.44
C TYR A 559 -17.92 -15.22 -24.23
N ALA A 560 -16.63 -15.58 -24.13
CA ALA A 560 -15.74 -15.15 -23.06
C ALA A 560 -15.64 -13.63 -22.95
N LYS A 561 -15.61 -12.91 -24.07
CA LYS A 561 -15.60 -11.44 -24.11
C LYS A 561 -16.89 -10.86 -23.56
N ASP A 562 -18.03 -11.35 -24.03
CA ASP A 562 -19.35 -10.86 -23.60
C ASP A 562 -19.63 -11.21 -22.13
N TYR A 563 -19.30 -12.43 -21.72
CA TYR A 563 -19.42 -12.90 -20.35
C TYR A 563 -18.51 -12.11 -19.38
N ARG A 564 -17.29 -11.75 -19.80
CA ARG A 564 -16.40 -10.87 -19.02
C ARG A 564 -17.03 -9.49 -18.78
N VAL A 565 -17.69 -8.91 -19.79
CA VAL A 565 -18.37 -7.62 -19.63
C VAL A 565 -19.59 -7.72 -18.72
N GLN A 566 -20.30 -8.85 -18.74
CA GLN A 566 -21.49 -9.09 -17.93
C GLN A 566 -21.17 -9.38 -16.45
N VAL A 567 -20.13 -10.17 -16.16
CA VAL A 567 -19.87 -10.71 -14.83
C VAL A 567 -18.63 -10.09 -14.15
N HIS A 568 -17.59 -9.74 -14.91
CA HIS A 568 -16.32 -9.29 -14.34
C HIS A 568 -16.29 -7.78 -14.06
N GLN A 569 -16.93 -7.37 -12.96
CA GLN A 569 -16.69 -6.05 -12.35
C GLN A 569 -16.77 -6.08 -10.81
N TRP A 570 -16.54 -7.24 -10.20
CA TRP A 570 -16.36 -7.35 -8.76
C TRP A 570 -14.96 -6.86 -8.37
N SER A 571 -14.86 -6.08 -7.29
CA SER A 571 -13.57 -5.61 -6.79
C SER A 571 -13.08 -6.55 -5.69
N TYR A 572 -12.45 -7.67 -6.07
CA TYR A 572 -11.88 -8.61 -5.09
C TYR A 572 -10.84 -7.95 -4.18
N GLY A 573 -10.12 -6.95 -4.70
CA GLY A 573 -9.16 -6.18 -3.91
C GLY A 573 -9.84 -5.41 -2.77
N ARG A 574 -11.02 -4.84 -3.01
CA ARG A 574 -11.80 -4.14 -1.97
C ARG A 574 -12.29 -5.12 -0.91
N LEU A 575 -12.93 -6.21 -1.33
CA LEU A 575 -13.39 -7.25 -0.40
C LEU A 575 -12.25 -7.83 0.45
N ILE A 576 -11.09 -8.14 -0.15
CA ILE A 576 -9.90 -8.60 0.57
C ILE A 576 -9.46 -7.56 1.61
N ASN A 577 -9.47 -6.28 1.25
CA ASN A 577 -9.12 -5.21 2.18
C ASN A 577 -10.13 -5.11 3.33
N ASP A 578 -11.43 -5.26 3.05
CA ASP A 578 -12.48 -5.22 4.06
C ASP A 578 -12.36 -6.39 5.05
N ILE A 579 -12.09 -7.62 4.55
CA ILE A 579 -11.83 -8.80 5.39
C ILE A 579 -10.61 -8.56 6.29
N LYS A 580 -9.49 -8.08 5.73
CA LYS A 580 -8.28 -7.77 6.50
C LYS A 580 -8.52 -6.69 7.54
N ALA A 581 -9.20 -5.61 7.17
CA ALA A 581 -9.49 -4.50 8.06
C ALA A 581 -10.42 -4.90 9.20
N ASN A 582 -11.42 -5.74 8.94
CA ASN A 582 -12.34 -6.22 9.95
C ASN A 582 -11.70 -7.25 10.88
N SER A 583 -10.94 -8.20 10.33
CA SER A 583 -10.21 -9.22 11.12
C SER A 583 -9.17 -8.59 12.04
N ALA A 584 -8.45 -7.56 11.57
CA ALA A 584 -7.48 -6.82 12.36
C ALA A 584 -8.10 -6.12 13.59
N LYS A 585 -9.37 -5.70 13.53
CA LYS A 585 -10.06 -5.08 14.69
C LYS A 585 -10.33 -6.06 15.83
N VAL A 586 -10.43 -7.35 15.50
CA VAL A 586 -10.70 -8.42 16.45
C VAL A 586 -9.42 -9.13 16.87
N GLY A 587 -8.38 -9.08 16.03
CA GLY A 587 -7.10 -9.76 16.28
C GLY A 587 -7.00 -11.14 15.60
N ILE A 588 -7.85 -11.42 14.61
CA ILE A 588 -7.77 -12.65 13.80
C ILE A 588 -6.72 -12.47 12.71
N VAL A 589 -5.84 -13.46 12.54
CA VAL A 589 -4.78 -13.45 11.54
C VAL A 589 -5.38 -13.70 10.15
N VAL A 590 -4.93 -12.95 9.15
CA VAL A 590 -5.34 -13.13 7.76
C VAL A 590 -4.11 -13.38 6.89
N GLU A 591 -4.07 -14.54 6.24
CA GLU A 591 -2.96 -14.98 5.40
C GLU A 591 -3.38 -15.14 3.93
N GLU A 592 -2.42 -15.01 3.02
CA GLU A 592 -2.67 -15.13 1.58
C GLU A 592 -2.19 -16.47 0.99
N GLY A 593 -3.15 -17.33 0.65
CA GLY A 593 -2.94 -18.64 0.03
C GLY A 593 -3.04 -18.64 -1.49
N LYS A 594 -2.60 -19.74 -2.12
CA LYS A 594 -2.80 -20.00 -3.55
C LYS A 594 -4.11 -20.78 -3.71
N GLN A 595 -5.09 -20.18 -4.37
CA GLN A 595 -6.33 -20.87 -4.72
C GLN A 595 -6.12 -21.70 -6.00
N LEU A 596 -6.63 -22.93 -6.00
CA LEU A 596 -6.63 -23.77 -7.20
C LEU A 596 -7.52 -23.16 -8.30
N LYS A 597 -7.14 -23.41 -9.57
CA LYS A 597 -7.90 -22.92 -10.72
C LYS A 597 -9.14 -23.77 -10.98
N GLU A 598 -8.99 -25.08 -10.81
CA GLU A 598 -10.02 -26.11 -11.05
C GLU A 598 -10.62 -26.60 -9.72
N GLY A 599 -11.72 -27.36 -9.83
CA GLY A 599 -12.49 -27.86 -8.69
C GLY A 599 -13.63 -26.94 -8.25
N THR A 600 -14.47 -27.45 -7.34
CA THR A 600 -15.61 -26.70 -6.80
C THR A 600 -15.13 -25.57 -5.87
N PHE A 601 -15.97 -24.56 -5.63
CA PHE A 601 -15.60 -23.47 -4.71
C PHE A 601 -15.45 -23.95 -3.26
N THR A 602 -16.14 -25.02 -2.88
CA THR A 602 -15.96 -25.69 -1.59
C THR A 602 -14.58 -26.33 -1.50
N ASP A 603 -14.16 -27.10 -2.51
CA ASP A 603 -12.82 -27.73 -2.53
C ASP A 603 -11.72 -26.66 -2.53
N LYS A 604 -11.90 -25.60 -3.33
CA LYS A 604 -10.99 -24.45 -3.37
C LYS A 604 -10.83 -23.79 -2.01
N ALA A 605 -11.91 -23.67 -1.23
CA ALA A 605 -11.88 -23.09 0.10
C ALA A 605 -11.15 -24.01 1.11
N VAL A 606 -11.41 -25.32 1.07
CA VAL A 606 -10.72 -26.31 1.92
C VAL A 606 -9.22 -26.33 1.63
N GLN A 607 -8.86 -26.44 0.35
CA GLN A 607 -7.46 -26.47 -0.06
C GLN A 607 -6.72 -25.18 0.28
N LEU A 608 -7.41 -24.03 0.23
CA LEU A 608 -6.85 -22.76 0.72
C LEU A 608 -6.52 -22.85 2.22
N ALA A 609 -7.43 -23.34 3.05
CA ALA A 609 -7.18 -23.51 4.48
C ALA A 609 -5.98 -24.45 4.74
N LEU A 610 -5.92 -25.60 4.08
CA LEU A 610 -4.86 -26.60 4.24
C LEU A 610 -3.49 -26.12 3.70
N SER A 611 -3.47 -25.20 2.73
CA SER A 611 -2.24 -24.75 2.08
C SER A 611 -1.20 -24.10 3.01
N LEU A 612 -1.62 -23.63 4.19
CA LEU A 612 -0.71 -23.04 5.18
C LEU A 612 0.03 -24.10 6.01
N GLN A 613 -0.59 -25.24 6.29
CA GLN A 613 0.04 -26.33 7.05
C GLN A 613 1.26 -26.87 6.29
N GLN A 614 1.10 -27.12 4.97
CA GLN A 614 2.18 -27.56 4.08
C GLN A 614 3.37 -26.58 4.09
N ASN A 615 3.12 -25.27 4.17
CA ASN A 615 4.21 -24.29 4.25
C ASN A 615 4.91 -24.29 5.62
N ILE A 616 4.21 -24.65 6.71
CA ILE A 616 4.76 -24.72 8.07
C ILE A 616 5.57 -26.01 8.27
N THR A 617 5.09 -27.18 7.81
CA THR A 617 5.84 -28.45 7.83
C THR A 617 7.08 -28.42 6.94
N GLU A 618 7.08 -27.62 5.87
CA GLU A 618 8.27 -27.37 5.01
C GLU A 618 9.29 -26.37 5.61
N GLY A 619 9.17 -25.97 6.88
CA GLY A 619 10.14 -25.10 7.55
C GLY A 619 10.16 -23.65 7.06
N LYS A 620 9.12 -23.18 6.32
CA LYS A 620 8.99 -21.76 5.98
C LYS A 620 8.39 -21.01 7.16
N ILE A 621 9.26 -20.59 8.09
CA ILE A 621 8.92 -19.62 9.13
C ILE A 621 8.16 -18.45 8.48
N PRO A 622 6.96 -18.06 8.98
CA PRO A 622 6.27 -16.89 8.46
C PRO A 622 7.22 -15.70 8.54
N ARG A 623 7.42 -15.04 7.40
CA ARG A 623 8.15 -13.77 7.36
C ARG A 623 7.37 -12.78 8.21
N ASN A 624 7.78 -12.65 9.47
CA ASN A 624 7.55 -11.46 10.26
C ASN A 624 7.88 -10.29 9.34
N THR A 625 6.84 -9.53 9.00
CA THR A 625 6.95 -8.30 8.23
C THR A 625 7.85 -7.38 9.05
N LYS A 626 9.14 -7.37 8.69
CA LYS A 626 10.12 -6.45 9.26
C LYS A 626 9.59 -5.03 9.06
N SER A 627 9.36 -4.40 10.19
CA SER A 627 9.12 -2.96 10.41
C SER A 627 10.07 -2.07 9.64
#